data_AF-A0A953DBN1-F1
#
_entry.id   AF-A0A953DBN1-F1
#
_cell.length_a   1.000
_cell.length_b   1.000
_cell.length_c   1.000
_cell.angle_alpha   90.00
_cell.angle_beta   90.00
_cell.angle_gamma   90.00
#
_symmetry.space_group_name_H-M   'P 1'
#
loop_
_entity.id
_entity.type
_entity.pdbx_description
1 polymer ?
#
loop_
_entity_poly.entity_id
_entity_poly.type
_entity_poly.pdbx_seq_one_letter_code
_entity_poly.pdbx_strand_id
1 'polypeptide(L)'
;MSATLGYIVLLAVTVVVFAFVLQPLLSARRRPVSIPPARLADLQARRAYLLDAIREVDFDYSMGKVTEAEYQEVRGRYLREAAEVLRELERESSAVDAEIEREIARLQELAREPGRSVTERDGAADVS
;
A
#
# COMPACT_ATOMS: atom_id res chain seq x y z
N MET A 1 -8.57 -29.77 39.71
CA MET A 1 -7.38 -29.01 39.27
C MET A 1 -6.95 -29.28 37.83
N SER A 2 -7.22 -30.46 37.25
CA SER A 2 -6.95 -30.73 35.82
C SER A 2 -7.90 -30.00 34.86
N ALA A 3 -9.21 -29.98 35.17
CA ALA A 3 -10.21 -29.32 34.33
C ALA A 3 -10.04 -27.79 34.24
N THR A 4 -9.58 -27.16 35.32
CA THR A 4 -9.27 -25.72 35.36
C THR A 4 -8.06 -25.39 34.48
N LEU A 5 -7.07 -26.28 34.42
CA LEU A 5 -5.90 -26.12 33.54
C LEU A 5 -6.31 -26.18 32.07
N GLY A 6 -7.21 -27.10 31.70
CA GLY A 6 -7.75 -27.20 30.34
C GLY A 6 -8.52 -25.95 29.90
N TYR A 7 -9.33 -25.37 30.80
CA TYR A 7 -10.04 -24.11 30.53
C TYR A 7 -9.11 -22.92 30.32
N ILE A 8 -8.02 -22.83 31.09
CA ILE A 8 -7.02 -21.76 30.94
C ILE A 8 -6.31 -21.87 29.59
N VAL A 9 -5.92 -23.09 29.18
CA VAL A 9 -5.29 -23.33 27.87
C VAL A 9 -6.26 -22.98 26.74
N LEU A 10 -7.52 -23.40 26.84
CA LEU A 10 -8.55 -23.06 25.85
C LEU A 10 -8.72 -21.55 25.72
N LEU A 11 -8.88 -20.85 26.85
CA LEU A 11 -9.01 -19.39 26.88
C LEU A 11 -7.80 -18.69 26.27
N ALA A 12 -6.58 -19.14 26.60
CA ALA A 12 -5.35 -18.59 26.05
C ALA A 12 -5.29 -18.73 24.53
N VAL A 13 -5.63 -19.92 24.00
CA VAL A 13 -5.67 -20.16 22.56
C VAL A 13 -6.73 -19.28 21.88
N THR A 14 -7.92 -19.17 22.45
CA THR A 14 -8.98 -18.29 21.92
C THR A 14 -8.53 -16.84 21.86
N VAL A 15 -7.90 -16.33 22.92
CA VAL A 15 -7.39 -14.95 22.97
C VAL A 15 -6.28 -14.74 21.93
N VAL A 16 -5.38 -15.70 21.75
CA VAL A 16 -4.31 -15.61 20.73
C VAL A 16 -4.90 -15.61 19.32
N VAL A 17 -5.86 -16.47 19.02
CA VAL A 17 -6.55 -16.50 17.72
C VAL A 17 -7.29 -15.20 17.47
N PHE A 18 -8.06 -14.71 18.45
CA PHE A 18 -8.73 -13.41 18.34
C PHE A 18 -7.73 -12.27 18.15
N ALA A 19 -6.63 -12.25 18.91
CA ALA A 19 -5.59 -11.24 18.75
C ALA A 19 -4.98 -11.29 17.34
N PHE A 20 -4.71 -12.49 16.81
CA PHE A 20 -4.19 -12.66 15.46
C PHE A 20 -5.16 -12.17 14.37
N VAL A 21 -6.47 -12.39 14.56
CA VAL A 21 -7.53 -11.91 13.64
C VAL A 21 -7.78 -10.40 13.78
N LEU A 22 -7.73 -9.85 14.99
CA LEU A 22 -7.93 -8.41 15.24
C LEU A 22 -6.69 -7.56 14.94
N GLN A 23 -5.49 -8.14 14.98
CA GLN A 23 -4.24 -7.46 14.68
C GLN A 23 -4.21 -6.83 13.27
N PRO A 24 -4.59 -7.50 12.15
CA PRO A 24 -4.65 -6.84 10.84
C PRO A 24 -5.70 -5.72 10.79
N LEU A 25 -6.80 -5.84 11.55
CA LEU A 25 -7.88 -4.86 11.57
C LEU A 25 -7.52 -3.58 12.35
N LEU A 26 -6.79 -3.71 13.47
CA LEU A 26 -6.32 -2.57 14.27
C LEU A 26 -5.03 -1.95 13.71
N SER A 27 -4.15 -2.75 13.11
CA SER A 27 -2.91 -2.26 12.48
C SER A 27 -3.19 -1.39 11.25
N ALA A 28 -4.33 -1.58 10.58
CA ALA A 28 -4.80 -0.67 9.51
C ALA A 28 -5.06 0.76 10.00
N ARG A 29 -5.29 0.98 11.31
CA ARG A 29 -5.70 2.27 11.87
C ARG A 29 -4.58 3.10 12.50
N ARG A 30 -3.35 2.58 12.60
CA ARG A 30 -2.24 3.19 13.37
C ARG A 30 -1.04 3.66 12.55
N ARG A 31 -1.08 3.64 11.22
CA ARG A 31 -0.09 4.38 10.45
C ARG A 31 -0.50 5.86 10.43
N PRO A 32 0.38 6.82 10.71
CA PRO A 32 0.19 8.18 10.23
C PRO A 32 0.29 8.09 8.70
N VAL A 33 -0.84 7.80 8.07
CA VAL A 33 -0.91 7.48 6.65
C VAL A 33 -0.81 8.79 5.89
N SER A 34 0.28 9.01 5.16
CA SER A 34 0.18 9.73 3.89
C SER A 34 -0.80 8.91 3.05
N ILE A 35 -2.09 9.28 3.07
CA ILE A 35 -3.20 8.51 2.49
C ILE A 35 -2.80 8.26 1.03
N PRO A 36 -2.41 7.03 0.65
CA PRO A 36 -2.26 6.72 -0.76
C PRO A 36 -3.61 7.06 -1.39
N PRO A 37 -3.65 7.70 -2.58
CA PRO A 37 -4.91 7.93 -3.27
C PRO A 37 -5.73 6.65 -3.20
N ALA A 38 -7.02 6.75 -2.81
CA ALA A 38 -7.84 5.59 -2.44
C ALA A 38 -7.78 4.43 -3.45
N ARG A 39 -7.53 4.77 -4.72
CA ARG A 39 -7.28 3.84 -5.82
C ARG A 39 -6.02 2.98 -5.66
N LEU A 40 -4.89 3.53 -5.22
CA LEU A 40 -3.66 2.76 -4.95
C LEU A 40 -3.89 1.72 -3.84
N ALA A 41 -4.61 2.11 -2.79
CA ALA A 41 -4.92 1.20 -1.69
C ALA A 41 -5.83 0.04 -2.15
N ASP A 42 -6.85 0.35 -2.96
CA ASP A 42 -7.75 -0.65 -3.53
C ASP A 42 -7.02 -1.63 -4.46
N LEU A 43 -6.14 -1.11 -5.34
CA LEU A 43 -5.31 -1.93 -6.21
C LEU A 43 -4.35 -2.84 -5.43
N GLN A 44 -3.76 -2.34 -4.33
CA GLN A 44 -2.93 -3.15 -3.44
C GLN A 44 -3.72 -4.26 -2.76
N ALA A 45 -4.93 -3.96 -2.28
CA ALA A 45 -5.83 -4.96 -1.69
C ALA A 45 -6.21 -6.03 -2.72
N ARG A 46 -6.56 -5.62 -3.95
CA ARG A 46 -6.90 -6.53 -5.04
C ARG A 46 -5.73 -7.42 -5.44
N ARG A 47 -4.51 -6.87 -5.50
CA ARG A 47 -3.29 -7.67 -5.70
C ARG A 47 -3.13 -8.73 -4.62
N ALA A 48 -3.28 -8.35 -3.34
CA ALA A 48 -3.13 -9.27 -2.22
C ALA A 48 -4.15 -10.42 -2.31
N TYR A 49 -5.41 -10.09 -2.62
CA TYR A 49 -6.47 -11.06 -2.84
C TYR A 49 -6.14 -12.05 -3.97
N LEU A 50 -5.71 -11.56 -5.14
CA LEU A 50 -5.40 -12.42 -6.29
C LEU A 50 -4.22 -13.37 -6.01
N LEU A 51 -3.21 -12.89 -5.29
CA LEU A 51 -2.08 -13.74 -4.88
C LEU A 51 -2.47 -14.80 -3.85
N ASP A 52 -3.50 -14.53 -3.04
CA ASP A 52 -4.04 -15.50 -2.11
C ASP A 52 -4.88 -16.56 -2.84
N ALA A 53 -5.74 -16.13 -3.77
CA ALA A 53 -6.53 -17.02 -4.62
C ALA A 53 -5.66 -17.98 -5.47
N ILE A 54 -4.51 -17.49 -5.98
CA ILE A 54 -3.54 -18.35 -6.68
C ILE A 54 -2.95 -19.39 -5.72
N ARG A 55 -2.59 -19.00 -4.49
CA ARG A 55 -2.07 -19.93 -3.49
C ARG A 55 -3.10 -20.99 -3.08
N GLU A 56 -4.37 -20.60 -2.97
CA GLU A 56 -5.47 -21.50 -2.66
C GLU A 56 -5.67 -22.54 -3.77
N VAL A 57 -5.70 -22.14 -5.05
CA VAL A 57 -5.87 -23.10 -6.15
C VAL A 57 -4.65 -24.00 -6.34
N ASP A 58 -3.43 -23.47 -6.12
CA ASP A 58 -2.19 -24.27 -6.12
C ASP A 58 -2.23 -25.34 -5.01
N PHE A 59 -2.76 -24.98 -3.84
CA PHE A 59 -2.92 -25.89 -2.71
C PHE A 59 -3.98 -26.97 -2.99
N ASP A 60 -5.15 -26.59 -3.50
CA ASP A 60 -6.21 -27.54 -3.81
C ASP A 60 -5.78 -28.54 -4.90
N TYR A 61 -5.00 -28.10 -5.88
CA TYR A 61 -4.39 -28.98 -6.87
C TYR A 61 -3.36 -29.92 -6.24
N SER A 62 -2.49 -29.42 -5.35
CA SER A 62 -1.51 -30.27 -4.64
C SER A 62 -2.16 -31.34 -3.76
N MET A 63 -3.39 -31.09 -3.31
CA MET A 63 -4.22 -32.04 -2.55
C MET A 63 -5.02 -33.01 -3.43
N GLY A 64 -4.99 -32.85 -4.76
CA GLY A 64 -5.78 -33.65 -5.69
C GLY A 64 -7.28 -33.37 -5.63
N LYS A 65 -7.71 -32.20 -5.09
CA LYS A 65 -9.13 -31.82 -5.01
C LYS A 65 -9.70 -31.34 -6.34
N VAL A 66 -8.84 -30.89 -7.25
CA VAL A 66 -9.20 -30.34 -8.57
C VAL A 66 -8.41 -31.04 -9.67
N THR A 67 -8.97 -31.10 -10.87
CA THR A 67 -8.28 -31.66 -12.02
C THR A 67 -7.23 -30.70 -12.58
N GLU A 68 -6.27 -31.21 -13.35
CA GLU A 68 -5.27 -30.38 -14.04
C GLU A 68 -5.92 -29.31 -14.93
N ALA A 69 -6.98 -29.67 -15.67
CA ALA A 69 -7.65 -28.75 -16.58
C ALA A 69 -8.31 -27.58 -15.83
N GLU A 70 -9.03 -27.87 -14.74
CA GLU A 70 -9.66 -26.86 -13.88
C GLU A 70 -8.61 -25.98 -13.21
N TYR A 71 -7.52 -26.58 -12.71
CA TYR A 71 -6.40 -25.86 -12.12
C TYR A 71 -5.80 -24.85 -13.10
N GLN A 72 -5.46 -25.28 -14.31
CA GLN A 72 -4.85 -24.39 -15.32
C GLN A 72 -5.78 -23.27 -15.76
N GLU A 73 -7.08 -23.56 -15.90
CA GLU A 73 -8.09 -22.56 -16.24
C GLU A 73 -8.20 -21.48 -15.16
N VAL A 74 -8.44 -21.90 -13.91
CA VAL A 74 -8.69 -21.00 -12.78
C VAL A 74 -7.43 -20.19 -12.45
N ARG A 75 -6.27 -20.87 -12.37
CA ARG A 75 -4.98 -20.20 -12.12
C ARG A 75 -4.61 -19.23 -13.24
N GLY A 76 -4.83 -19.63 -14.49
CA GLY A 76 -4.59 -18.78 -15.65
C GLY A 76 -5.43 -17.50 -15.62
N ARG A 77 -6.70 -17.59 -15.18
CA ARG A 77 -7.56 -16.41 -14.98
C ARG A 77 -6.99 -15.47 -13.91
N TYR A 78 -6.68 -15.98 -12.72
CA TYR A 78 -6.12 -15.15 -11.65
C TYR A 78 -4.77 -14.52 -11.99
N LEU A 79 -3.92 -15.23 -12.74
CA LEU A 79 -2.65 -14.68 -13.22
C LEU A 79 -2.84 -13.52 -14.20
N ARG A 80 -3.80 -13.62 -15.11
CA ARG A 80 -4.12 -12.52 -16.04
C ARG A 80 -4.61 -11.29 -15.27
N GLU A 81 -5.55 -11.48 -14.34
CA GLU A 81 -6.05 -10.40 -13.49
C GLU A 81 -4.94 -9.77 -12.63
N ALA A 82 -4.05 -10.59 -12.07
CA ALA A 82 -2.92 -10.10 -11.27
C ALA A 82 -1.95 -9.26 -12.11
N ALA A 83 -1.68 -9.68 -13.35
CA ALA A 83 -0.84 -8.93 -14.28
C ALA A 83 -1.46 -7.57 -14.65
N GLU A 84 -2.78 -7.49 -14.81
CA GLU A 84 -3.49 -6.23 -15.07
C GLU A 84 -3.41 -5.27 -13.88
N VAL A 85 -3.69 -5.77 -12.67
CA VAL A 85 -3.60 -4.97 -11.44
C VAL A 85 -2.19 -4.44 -11.21
N LEU A 86 -1.15 -5.25 -11.47
CA LEU A 86 0.24 -4.82 -11.36
C LEU A 86 0.58 -3.68 -12.34
N ARG A 87 0.11 -3.76 -13.58
CA ARG A 87 0.29 -2.66 -14.55
C ARG A 87 -0.44 -1.39 -14.14
N GLU A 88 -1.61 -1.51 -13.52
CA GLU A 88 -2.35 -0.34 -13.01
C GLU A 88 -1.64 0.31 -11.84
N LEU A 89 -1.12 -0.49 -10.90
CA LEU A 89 -0.28 0.01 -9.80
C LEU A 89 0.95 0.77 -10.29
N GLU A 90 1.64 0.26 -11.31
CA GLU A 90 2.79 0.93 -11.89
C GLU A 90 2.42 2.30 -12.47
N ARG A 91 1.32 2.37 -13.24
CA ARG A 91 0.83 3.63 -13.81
C ARG A 91 0.46 4.66 -12.74
N GLU A 92 -0.26 4.24 -11.71
CA GLU A 92 -0.68 5.13 -10.63
C GLU A 92 0.53 5.60 -9.81
N SER A 93 1.53 4.74 -9.58
CA SER A 93 2.79 5.14 -8.94
C SER A 93 3.53 6.20 -9.76
N SER A 94 3.71 5.96 -11.06
CA SER A 94 4.39 6.92 -11.94
C SER A 94 3.64 8.25 -12.06
N ALA A 95 2.29 8.23 -12.01
CA ALA A 95 1.48 9.44 -12.04
C ALA A 95 1.71 10.30 -10.78
N VAL A 96 1.76 9.66 -9.62
CA VAL A 96 2.08 10.32 -8.33
C VAL A 96 3.49 10.90 -8.36
N ASP A 97 4.48 10.14 -8.83
CA ASP A 97 5.86 10.61 -8.93
C ASP A 97 5.98 11.86 -9.81
N ALA A 98 5.32 11.86 -10.97
CA ALA A 98 5.29 13.00 -11.88
C ALA A 98 4.56 14.23 -11.30
N GLU A 99 3.60 14.05 -10.41
CA GLU A 99 2.94 15.15 -9.71
C GLU A 99 3.87 15.77 -8.65
N ILE A 100 4.57 14.93 -7.89
CA ILE A 100 5.56 15.36 -6.90
C ILE A 100 6.68 16.16 -7.58
N GLU A 101 7.23 15.68 -8.70
CA GLU A 101 8.28 16.39 -9.44
C GLU A 101 7.83 17.78 -9.92
N ARG A 102 6.58 17.91 -10.38
CA ARG A 102 6.00 19.20 -10.79
C ARG A 102 5.89 20.18 -9.64
N GLU A 103 5.44 19.72 -8.47
CA GLU A 103 5.32 20.58 -7.29
C GLU A 103 6.70 20.98 -6.75
N ILE A 104 7.68 20.08 -6.75
CA ILE A 104 9.07 20.41 -6.39
C ILE A 104 9.62 21.50 -7.31
N ALA A 105 9.42 21.38 -8.62
CA ALA A 105 9.88 22.39 -9.59
C ALA A 105 9.26 23.76 -9.34
N ARG A 106 7.95 23.82 -9.07
CA ARG A 106 7.23 25.04 -8.72
C ARG A 106 7.80 25.69 -7.46
N LEU A 107 8.02 24.91 -6.40
CA LEU A 107 8.57 25.42 -5.14
C LEU A 107 10.00 25.96 -5.32
N GLN A 108 10.82 25.31 -6.15
CA GLN A 108 12.17 25.78 -6.47
C GLN A 108 12.17 27.08 -7.26
N GLU A 109 11.21 27.29 -8.16
CA GLU A 109 11.05 28.53 -8.92
C GLU A 109 10.66 29.69 -8.00
N LEU A 110 9.66 29.48 -7.13
CA LEU A 110 9.26 30.46 -6.10
C LEU A 110 10.41 30.79 -5.14
N ALA A 111 11.24 29.81 -4.78
CA ALA A 111 12.40 30.01 -3.91
C ALA A 111 13.59 30.71 -4.62
N ARG A 112 13.62 30.79 -5.96
CA ARG A 112 14.64 31.53 -6.71
C ARG A 112 14.34 33.03 -6.82
N GLU A 113 13.08 33.45 -6.72
CA GLU A 113 12.67 34.87 -6.83
C GLU A 113 12.81 35.79 -5.58
N PRO A 114 13.24 35.39 -4.35
CA PRO A 114 13.43 36.35 -3.26
C PRO A 114 14.75 37.13 -3.33
N GLY A 115 15.63 36.85 -4.30
CA GLY A 115 16.98 37.41 -4.37
C GLY A 115 17.15 38.74 -5.12
N ARG A 116 16.10 39.32 -5.74
CA ARG A 116 16.25 40.50 -6.63
C ARG A 116 15.89 41.85 -6.00
N SER A 117 15.52 41.94 -4.72
CA SER A 117 15.01 43.19 -4.12
C SER A 117 15.83 43.78 -2.97
N VAL A 118 17.13 43.49 -2.82
CA VAL A 118 17.95 44.03 -1.71
C VAL A 118 19.10 44.98 -2.13
N THR A 119 19.30 45.27 -3.42
CA THR A 119 20.45 46.16 -3.80
C THR A 119 20.08 47.27 -4.80
N GLU A 120 18.97 47.96 -4.59
CA GLU A 120 18.70 49.23 -5.29
C GLU A 120 18.05 50.27 -4.37
N ARG A 121 18.60 50.42 -3.16
CA ARG A 121 18.36 51.57 -2.28
C ARG A 121 19.56 51.76 -1.36
N ASP A 122 20.68 52.21 -1.91
CA ASP A 122 21.59 53.02 -1.12
C ASP A 122 22.37 53.99 -2.02
N GLY A 123 22.22 55.29 -1.75
CA GLY A 123 23.25 56.27 -2.05
C GLY A 123 23.17 57.10 -3.33
N ALA A 124 21.99 57.42 -3.86
CA ALA A 124 21.81 58.60 -4.71
C ALA A 124 21.16 59.72 -3.89
N ALA A 125 21.99 60.52 -3.20
CA ALA A 125 21.74 61.87 -2.66
C ALA A 125 22.84 62.13 -1.61
N ASP A 126 23.83 62.95 -1.95
CA ASP A 126 23.84 64.37 -1.51
C ASP A 126 24.16 64.50 -0.02
N VAL A 127 25.39 64.86 0.33
CA VAL A 127 25.70 65.98 1.25
C VAL A 127 27.13 66.48 0.96
N SER A 128 27.19 67.68 0.36
CA SER A 128 28.14 68.80 0.56
C SER A 128 29.66 68.56 0.54
#